data_AF-A0A938WJA0-F1
#
_entry.id   AF-A0A938WJA0-F1
#
_cell.length_a   1.000
_cell.length_b   1.000
_cell.length_c   1.000
_cell.angle_alpha   90.00
_cell.angle_beta   90.00
_cell.angle_gamma   90.00
#
_symmetry.space_group_name_H-M   'P 1'
#
loop_
_entity.id
_entity.type
_entity.pdbx_description
1 polymer ?
#
loop_
_entity_poly.entity_id
_entity_poly.type
_entity_poly.pdbx_seq_one_letter_code
_entity_poly.pdbx_strand_id
1 'polypeptide(L)'
;MSRYIFYTDEGYTISPRGEELESLQVLGIEDGDTREEALANLYKNNEWIEQNGFKESHMRCYAILKPEILQDIKDTMSYLNGYAEKHTDECKGIDDYILKKIKRVVKS
;
A
#
# COMPACT_ATOMS: atom_id res chain seq x y z
N MET A 1 10.24 5.06 -6.21
CA MET A 1 9.98 4.03 -5.21
C MET A 1 8.52 3.61 -5.22
N SER A 2 8.31 2.32 -5.50
CA SER A 2 7.04 1.64 -5.31
C SER A 2 6.91 1.21 -3.85
N ARG A 3 5.67 1.06 -3.39
CA ARG A 3 5.36 0.44 -2.10
C ARG A 3 4.96 -1.02 -2.31
N TYR A 4 5.58 -1.92 -1.58
CA TYR A 4 5.37 -3.36 -1.68
C TYR A 4 4.78 -3.92 -0.38
N ILE A 5 3.90 -4.91 -0.52
CA ILE A 5 3.44 -5.75 0.60
C ILE A 5 4.10 -7.13 0.48
N PHE A 6 4.62 -7.63 1.60
CA PHE A 6 5.17 -8.97 1.71
C PHE A 6 4.30 -9.81 2.62
N TYR A 7 3.97 -11.02 2.18
CA TYR A 7 3.15 -11.96 2.93
C TYR A 7 3.59 -13.39 2.68
N THR A 8 3.33 -14.29 3.63
CA THR A 8 3.75 -15.69 3.58
C THR A 8 2.54 -16.61 3.78
N ASP A 9 2.63 -17.82 3.23
CA ASP A 9 1.73 -18.93 3.53
C ASP A 9 2.23 -19.81 4.69
N GLU A 10 3.37 -19.46 5.29
CA GLU A 10 3.90 -20.10 6.50
C GLU A 10 3.07 -19.76 7.75
N GLY A 11 3.06 -20.71 8.69
CA GLY A 11 2.24 -20.65 9.89
C GLY A 11 0.86 -21.27 9.70
N TYR A 12 0.06 -21.27 10.75
CA TYR A 12 -1.30 -21.79 10.72
C TYR A 12 -2.22 -20.85 11.50
N THR A 13 -3.47 -20.76 11.06
CA THR A 13 -4.51 -19.96 11.72
C THR A 13 -5.57 -20.90 12.27
N ILE A 14 -5.88 -20.78 13.56
CA ILE A 14 -6.96 -21.55 14.19
C ILE A 14 -8.18 -20.64 14.35
N SER A 15 -9.32 -21.09 13.83
CA SER A 15 -10.59 -20.38 13.98
C SER A 15 -11.08 -20.41 15.44
N PRO A 16 -12.03 -19.54 15.83
CA PRO A 16 -12.65 -19.61 17.16
C PRO A 16 -13.37 -20.94 17.46
N ARG A 17 -13.57 -21.80 16.46
CA ARG A 17 -14.13 -23.15 16.61
C ARG A 17 -13.07 -24.24 16.75
N GLY A 18 -11.78 -23.89 16.74
CA GLY A 18 -10.67 -24.83 16.81
C GLY A 18 -10.31 -25.48 15.48
N GLU A 19 -10.85 -24.98 14.36
CA GLU A 19 -10.54 -25.50 13.02
C GLU A 19 -9.30 -24.80 12.47
N GLU A 20 -8.38 -25.57 11.89
CA GLU A 20 -7.25 -25.02 11.14
C GLU A 20 -7.73 -24.48 9.80
N LEU A 21 -7.33 -23.25 9.49
CA LEU A 21 -7.65 -22.54 8.26
C LEU A 21 -6.37 -22.26 7.48
N GLU A 22 -6.49 -22.20 6.16
CA GLU A 22 -5.44 -21.63 5.32
C GLU A 22 -5.08 -20.22 5.80
N SER A 23 -3.78 -19.95 5.88
CA SER A 23 -3.25 -18.71 6.42
C SER A 23 -2.47 -17.96 5.35
N LEU A 24 -2.70 -16.65 5.27
CA LEU A 24 -1.78 -15.73 4.61
C LEU A 24 -1.47 -14.62 5.62
N GLN A 25 -0.23 -14.58 6.08
CA GLN A 25 0.20 -13.62 7.07
C GLN A 25 1.04 -12.52 6.41
N VAL A 26 0.70 -11.26 6.70
CA VAL A 26 1.51 -10.11 6.28
C VAL A 26 2.79 -10.06 7.13
N LEU A 27 3.94 -10.04 6.46
CA LEU A 27 5.24 -9.88 7.10
C LEU A 27 5.63 -8.40 7.23
N GLY A 28 5.24 -7.57 6.27
CA GLY A 28 5.48 -6.14 6.33
C GLY A 28 5.15 -5.42 5.02
N ILE A 29 5.27 -4.10 5.07
CA ILE A 29 5.09 -3.21 3.92
C ILE A 29 6.33 -2.34 3.86
N GLU A 30 6.98 -2.30 2.70
CA GLU A 30 8.24 -1.58 2.52
C GLU A 30 8.29 -0.87 1.17
N ASP A 31 9.03 0.24 1.15
CA ASP A 31 9.27 1.02 -0.06
C ASP A 31 10.59 0.56 -0.72
N GLY A 32 10.63 0.59 -2.06
CA GLY A 32 11.83 0.28 -2.84
C GLY A 32 11.68 0.68 -4.30
N ASP A 33 12.77 0.97 -5.00
CA ASP A 33 12.75 1.14 -6.45
C ASP A 33 12.61 -0.22 -7.17
N THR A 34 13.07 -1.30 -6.55
CA THR A 34 12.83 -2.69 -6.99
C THR A 34 12.22 -3.55 -5.89
N ARG A 35 11.74 -4.74 -6.26
CA ARG A 35 11.28 -5.76 -5.30
C ARG A 35 12.41 -6.17 -4.36
N GLU A 36 13.62 -6.31 -4.88
CA GLU A 36 14.80 -6.78 -4.15
C GLU A 36 15.25 -5.75 -3.11
N GLU A 37 15.20 -4.46 -3.46
CA GLU A 37 15.47 -3.38 -2.51
C GLU A 37 14.43 -3.36 -1.39
N ALA A 38 13.14 -3.46 -1.74
CA ALA A 38 12.07 -3.51 -0.76
C ALA A 38 12.17 -4.75 0.16
N LEU A 39 12.63 -5.88 -0.37
CA LEU A 39 12.88 -7.10 0.42
C LEU A 39 14.07 -6.92 1.38
N ALA A 40 15.16 -6.28 0.92
CA ALA A 40 16.29 -5.97 1.79
C ALA A 40 15.88 -5.01 2.92
N ASN A 41 15.04 -4.02 2.62
CA ASN A 41 14.45 -3.13 3.62
C ASN A 41 13.57 -3.90 4.60
N LEU A 42 12.77 -4.86 4.12
CA LEU A 42 11.91 -5.70 4.97
C LEU A 42 12.73 -6.43 6.02
N TYR A 43 13.77 -7.16 5.62
CA TYR A 43 14.63 -7.89 6.54
C TYR A 43 15.35 -6.95 7.52
N LYS A 44 15.89 -5.83 7.03
CA LYS A 44 16.57 -4.83 7.85
C LYS A 44 15.67 -4.24 8.94
N ASN A 45 14.41 -3.96 8.61
CA ASN A 45 13.47 -3.32 9.53
C ASN A 45 12.72 -4.32 10.42
N ASN A 46 12.77 -5.62 10.08
CA ASN A 46 12.01 -6.69 10.73
C ASN A 46 12.88 -7.91 10.99
N GLU A 47 13.90 -7.77 11.84
CA GLU A 47 14.83 -8.86 12.20
C GLU A 47 14.12 -10.15 12.67
N TRP A 48 12.90 -10.02 13.23
CA TRP A 48 12.09 -11.14 13.69
C TRP A 48 11.77 -12.15 12.58
N ILE A 49 11.73 -11.71 11.31
CA ILE A 49 11.43 -12.59 10.17
C ILE A 49 12.49 -13.68 10.05
N GLU A 50 13.76 -13.30 10.05
CA GLU A 50 14.88 -14.26 10.00
C GLU A 50 15.01 -15.02 11.32
N GLN A 51 14.87 -14.33 12.46
CA GLN A 51 15.00 -14.94 13.79
C GLN A 51 13.98 -16.07 14.03
N ASN A 52 12.80 -15.99 13.42
CA ASN A 52 11.75 -17.01 13.53
C ASN A 52 11.74 -18.00 12.34
N GLY A 53 12.70 -17.91 11.43
CA GLY A 53 12.92 -18.90 10.37
C GLY A 53 11.95 -18.84 9.19
N PHE A 54 11.28 -17.70 8.96
CA PHE A 54 10.47 -17.50 7.76
C PHE A 54 11.35 -17.55 6.51
N LYS A 55 10.90 -18.28 5.49
CA LYS A 55 11.69 -18.55 4.29
C LYS A 55 11.25 -17.68 3.13
N GLU A 56 12.19 -17.04 2.44
CA GLU A 56 11.89 -16.25 1.25
C GLU A 56 11.12 -17.06 0.19
N SER A 57 11.38 -18.37 0.07
CA SER A 57 10.69 -19.26 -0.89
C SER A 57 9.18 -19.37 -0.66
N HIS A 58 8.70 -19.04 0.53
CA HIS A 58 7.28 -18.99 0.89
C HIS A 58 6.71 -17.56 0.92
N MET A 59 7.56 -16.56 0.71
CA MET A 59 7.15 -15.17 0.65
C MET A 59 6.65 -14.80 -0.73
N ARG A 60 5.51 -14.11 -0.74
CA ARG A 60 4.95 -13.45 -1.91
C ARG A 60 5.06 -11.94 -1.74
N CYS A 61 5.26 -11.26 -2.85
CA CYS A 61 5.44 -9.82 -2.89
C CYS A 61 4.50 -9.22 -3.94
N TYR A 62 3.87 -8.10 -3.60
CA TYR A 62 3.02 -7.37 -4.53
C TYR A 62 3.23 -5.86 -4.40
N ALA A 63 3.36 -5.16 -5.53
CA ALA A 63 3.43 -3.71 -5.57
C ALA A 63 2.03 -3.11 -5.37
N ILE A 64 1.76 -2.54 -4.20
CA ILE A 64 0.46 -1.96 -3.85
C ILE A 64 0.33 -0.50 -4.28
N LEU A 65 1.46 0.20 -4.46
CA LEU A 65 1.47 1.54 -5.03
C LEU A 65 2.69 1.71 -5.91
N LYS A 66 2.48 1.96 -7.20
CA LYS A 66 3.56 2.23 -8.14
C LYS A 66 3.72 3.74 -8.37
N PRO A 67 4.94 4.23 -8.64
CA PRO A 67 5.20 5.64 -8.89
C PRO A 67 4.32 6.23 -9.99
N GLU A 68 4.07 5.48 -11.07
CA GLU A 68 3.22 5.90 -12.18
C GLU A 68 1.77 6.11 -11.73
N ILE A 69 1.21 5.18 -10.94
CA ILE A 69 -0.15 5.31 -10.40
C ILE A 69 -0.23 6.52 -9.46
N LEU A 70 0.79 6.70 -8.62
CA LEU A 70 0.86 7.86 -7.73
C LEU A 70 0.96 9.17 -8.53
N GLN A 71 1.68 9.17 -9.64
CA GLN A 71 1.79 10.33 -10.52
C GLN A 71 0.46 10.61 -11.23
N ASP A 72 -0.21 9.60 -11.77
CA ASP A 72 -1.53 9.72 -12.40
C ASP A 72 -2.56 10.30 -11.42
N ILE A 73 -2.53 9.86 -10.15
CA ILE A 73 -3.37 10.43 -9.09
C ILE A 73 -3.03 11.91 -8.88
N LYS A 74 -1.74 12.27 -8.78
CA LYS A 74 -1.31 13.66 -8.60
C LYS A 74 -1.70 14.56 -9.78
N ASP A 75 -1.56 14.07 -11.00
CA ASP A 75 -1.90 14.82 -12.20
C ASP A 75 -3.41 15.04 -12.32
N THR A 76 -4.19 13.99 -12.04
CA THR A 76 -5.66 14.08 -11.94
C THR A 76 -6.07 15.10 -10.89
N MET A 77 -5.39 15.14 -9.75
CA MET A 77 -5.65 16.14 -8.71
C MET A 77 -5.33 17.56 -9.15
N SER A 78 -4.18 17.76 -9.81
CA SER A 78 -3.78 19.07 -10.32
C SER A 78 -4.82 19.61 -11.29
N TYR A 79 -5.30 18.74 -12.20
CA TYR A 79 -6.37 19.06 -13.13
C TYR A 79 -7.67 19.46 -12.41
N LEU A 80 -8.14 18.65 -11.46
CA LEU A 80 -9.37 18.91 -10.72
C LEU A 80 -9.31 20.21 -9.91
N ASN A 81 -8.17 20.49 -9.27
CA ASN A 81 -7.96 21.76 -8.55
C ASN A 81 -8.05 22.95 -9.50
N GLY A 82 -7.36 22.90 -10.64
CA GLY A 82 -7.41 23.98 -11.63
C GLY A 82 -8.78 24.16 -12.28
N TYR A 83 -9.57 23.09 -12.39
CA TYR A 83 -10.96 23.16 -12.84
C TYR A 83 -11.85 23.86 -11.80
N ALA A 84 -11.76 23.46 -10.53
CA ALA A 84 -12.51 24.03 -9.42
C ALA A 84 -12.24 25.54 -9.24
N GLU A 85 -10.98 25.97 -9.36
CA GLU A 85 -10.59 27.38 -9.28
C GLU A 85 -11.22 28.24 -10.39
N LYS A 86 -11.44 27.68 -11.58
CA LYS A 86 -12.02 28.37 -12.75
C LYS A 86 -13.55 28.38 -12.75
N HIS A 87 -14.18 27.43 -12.06
CA HIS A 87 -15.64 27.22 -12.07
C HIS A 87 -16.22 27.31 -10.65
N THR A 88 -15.72 28.26 -9.86
CA THR A 88 -16.06 28.45 -8.44
C THR A 88 -17.54 28.69 -8.18
N ASP A 89 -18.31 29.17 -9.15
CA ASP A 89 -19.76 29.35 -9.05
C ASP A 89 -20.59 28.13 -9.47
N GLU A 90 -20.07 27.27 -10.35
CA GLU A 90 -20.75 26.06 -10.84
C GLU A 90 -20.51 24.85 -9.93
N CYS A 91 -19.40 24.83 -9.20
CA CYS A 91 -19.00 23.67 -8.39
C CYS A 91 -19.33 23.77 -6.88
N LYS A 92 -20.14 24.75 -6.47
CA LYS A 92 -20.58 24.93 -5.07
C LYS A 92 -21.34 23.69 -4.55
N GLY A 93 -20.62 22.74 -3.98
CA GLY A 93 -21.14 21.56 -3.26
C GLY A 93 -20.42 20.24 -3.56
N ILE A 94 -19.93 20.04 -4.78
CA ILE A 94 -19.24 18.80 -5.20
C ILE A 94 -17.73 18.86 -4.88
N ASP A 95 -17.14 20.04 -5.05
CA ASP A 95 -15.70 20.26 -4.84
C ASP A 95 -15.26 19.93 -3.42
N ASP A 96 -16.00 20.37 -2.42
CA ASP A 96 -15.52 20.31 -1.03
C ASP A 96 -15.49 18.87 -0.48
N TYR A 97 -16.40 18.01 -0.95
CA TYR A 97 -16.44 16.59 -0.55
C TYR A 97 -15.35 15.77 -1.24
N ILE A 98 -15.22 15.92 -2.56
CA ILE A 98 -14.25 15.17 -3.37
C ILE A 98 -12.83 15.63 -3.03
N LEU A 99 -12.58 16.95 -2.98
CA LEU A 99 -11.26 17.50 -2.63
C LEU A 99 -10.80 17.09 -1.22
N LYS A 100 -11.71 17.02 -0.25
CA LYS A 100 -11.36 16.63 1.13
C LYS A 100 -11.00 15.14 1.24
N LYS A 101 -11.65 14.26 0.47
CA LYS A 101 -11.28 12.84 0.38
C LYS A 101 -9.96 12.64 -0.36
N ILE A 102 -9.79 13.35 -1.47
CA ILE A 102 -8.60 13.28 -2.32
C ILE A 102 -7.35 13.80 -1.58
N LYS A 103 -7.46 14.89 -0.80
CA LYS A 103 -6.36 15.40 0.04
C LYS A 103 -5.86 14.40 1.09
N ARG A 104 -6.68 13.42 1.51
CA ARG A 104 -6.22 12.37 2.44
C ARG A 104 -5.33 11.35 1.74
N VAL A 105 -5.66 10.98 0.51
CA VAL A 105 -4.91 9.98 -0.28
C VAL A 105 -3.49 10.45 -0.60
N VAL A 106 -3.28 11.76 -0.77
CA VAL A 106 -1.96 12.32 -1.07
C VAL A 106 -1.12 12.68 0.16
N LYS A 107 -1.72 12.75 1.34
CA LYS A 107 -0.98 12.99 2.60
C LYS A 107 -0.50 11.71 3.30
N SER A 108 -0.96 10.54 2.85
CA SER A 108 -0.60 9.20 3.33
C SER A 108 0.44 8.54 2.44
#